data_AF-A0A2K2G6F6-F1
#
_entry.id   AF-A0A2K2G6F6-F1
#
_cell.length_a   1.000
_cell.length_b   1.000
_cell.length_c   1.000
_cell.angle_alpha   90.00
_cell.angle_beta   90.00
_cell.angle_gamma   90.00
#
_symmetry.space_group_name_H-M   'P 1'
#
loop_
_entity.id
_entity.type
_entity.pdbx_description
1 polymer ?
#
loop_
_entity_poly.entity_id
_entity_poly.type
_entity_poly.pdbx_seq_one_letter_code
_entity_poly.pdbx_strand_id
1 'polypeptide(L)'
;MLGKVGRLFVIKSNWEAYMVIYALALGAIERGSVYLTRFPGFGGKLLFLACTGAVFMAGAKILDCIKYEKAALLAKAEAAPEQEAERKAA
;
A
#
# COMPACT_ATOMS: atom_id res chain seq x y z
N MET A 1 16.44 15.79 -11.14
CA MET A 1 16.43 15.14 -9.80
C MET A 1 15.03 14.71 -9.35
N LEU A 2 13.96 15.44 -9.70
CA LEU A 2 12.55 15.12 -9.37
C LEU A 2 12.11 13.69 -9.75
N GLY A 3 12.57 13.14 -10.88
CA GLY A 3 12.22 11.77 -11.29
C GLY A 3 12.74 10.66 -10.37
N LYS A 4 13.78 10.92 -9.56
CA LYS A 4 14.29 9.93 -8.57
C LYS A 4 13.44 9.92 -7.31
N VAL A 5 12.85 11.06 -6.93
CA VAL A 5 11.96 11.17 -5.76
C VAL A 5 10.64 10.46 -6.01
N GLY A 6 10.12 10.53 -7.24
CA GLY A 6 8.90 9.80 -7.64
C GLY A 6 9.03 8.28 -7.47
N ARG A 7 10.24 7.72 -7.60
CA ARG A 7 10.50 6.29 -7.42
C ARG A 7 10.36 5.82 -5.96
N LEU A 8 10.44 6.73 -5.00
CA LEU A 8 10.26 6.42 -3.58
C LEU A 8 8.78 6.22 -3.22
N PHE A 9 7.86 6.72 -4.05
CA PHE A 9 6.40 6.58 -3.88
C PHE A 9 5.83 5.38 -4.66
N VAL A 10 6.68 4.61 -5.34
CA VAL A 10 6.28 3.39 -6.06
C VAL A 10 6.63 2.19 -5.20
N ILE A 11 5.62 1.47 -4.74
CA ILE A 11 5.79 0.28 -3.91
C ILE A 11 5.92 -0.93 -4.85
N LYS A 12 7.11 -1.50 -4.96
CA LYS A 12 7.39 -2.57 -5.93
C LYS A 12 7.47 -3.94 -5.28
N SER A 13 7.87 -3.99 -4.01
CA SER A 13 8.02 -5.23 -3.25
C SER A 13 7.11 -5.32 -2.03
N ASN A 14 6.85 -6.55 -1.60
CA ASN A 14 6.10 -6.81 -0.37
C ASN A 14 6.83 -6.23 0.86
N TRP A 15 8.17 -6.19 0.84
CA TRP A 15 8.97 -5.64 1.93
C TRP A 15 8.78 -4.12 2.08
N GLU A 16 8.77 -3.39 0.95
CA GLU A 16 8.47 -1.96 0.94
C GLU A 16 7.05 -1.68 1.44
N ALA A 17 6.07 -2.49 1.04
CA ALA A 17 4.71 -2.39 1.58
C ALA A 17 4.68 -2.58 3.10
N TYR A 18 5.36 -3.59 3.65
CA TYR A 18 5.40 -3.79 5.09
C TYR A 18 6.07 -2.62 5.82
N MET A 19 7.13 -2.02 5.27
CA MET A 19 7.74 -0.81 5.84
C MET A 19 6.79 0.39 5.84
N VAL A 20 6.03 0.60 4.75
CA VAL A 20 5.04 1.68 4.67
C VAL A 20 3.89 1.44 5.66
N ILE A 21 3.34 0.23 5.71
CA ILE A 21 2.27 -0.14 6.65
C ILE A 21 2.74 0.04 8.10
N TYR A 22 3.98 -0.35 8.41
CA TYR A 22 4.58 -0.16 9.72
C TYR A 22 4.72 1.32 10.09
N ALA A 23 5.19 2.16 9.17
CA ALA A 23 5.27 3.61 9.38
C ALA A 23 3.89 4.24 9.61
N LEU A 24 2.87 3.82 8.86
CA LEU A 24 1.49 4.25 9.06
C LEU A 24 0.93 3.80 10.42
N ALA A 25 1.25 2.56 10.84
CA ALA A 25 0.83 2.02 12.13
C ALA A 25 1.44 2.80 13.30
N LEU A 26 2.73 3.11 13.25
CA LEU A 26 3.41 3.91 14.27
C LEU A 26 2.74 5.28 14.43
N GLY A 27 2.52 6.01 13.33
CA GLY A 27 1.86 7.32 13.38
C GLY A 27 0.41 7.26 13.86
N ALA A 28 -0.32 6.21 13.50
CA ALA A 28 -1.70 6.01 13.96
C ALA A 28 -1.78 5.69 15.47
N ILE A 29 -0.84 4.91 16.01
CA ILE A 29 -0.77 4.60 17.43
C ILE A 29 -0.38 5.85 18.23
N GLU A 30 0.59 6.63 17.76
CA GLU A 30 1.00 7.86 18.45
C GLU A 30 -0.15 8.86 18.54
N ARG A 31 -0.84 9.15 17.43
CA ARG A 31 -2.03 10.01 17.45
C ARG A 31 -3.20 9.38 18.22
N GLY A 32 -3.37 8.07 18.09
CA GLY A 32 -4.39 7.32 18.79
C GLY A 32 -4.24 7.45 20.31
N SER A 33 -3.01 7.35 20.82
CA SER A 33 -2.71 7.49 22.25
C SER A 33 -3.08 8.88 22.78
N VAL A 34 -2.91 9.92 21.95
CA VAL A 34 -3.35 11.28 22.27
C VAL A 34 -4.88 11.35 22.41
N TYR A 35 -5.66 10.62 21.62
CA TYR A 35 -7.12 10.61 21.76
C TYR A 35 -7.60 10.00 23.08
N LEU A 36 -6.88 9.01 23.61
CA LEU A 36 -7.19 8.38 24.90
C LEU A 36 -6.97 9.33 26.09
N THR A 37 -5.96 10.22 25.99
CA THR A 37 -5.64 11.18 27.06
C THR A 37 -6.47 12.46 26.95
N ARG A 38 -6.74 12.93 25.72
CA ARG A 38 -7.46 14.18 25.47
C ARG A 38 -8.98 14.04 25.58
N PHE A 39 -9.53 12.88 25.25
CA PHE A 39 -10.97 12.59 25.32
C PHE A 39 -11.22 11.36 26.19
N PRO A 40 -11.07 11.48 27.53
CA PRO A 40 -11.28 10.37 28.44
C PRO A 40 -12.74 9.92 28.38
N GLY A 41 -12.96 8.66 27.99
CA GLY A 41 -14.30 8.06 27.85
C GLY A 41 -14.39 7.10 26.67
N PHE A 42 -15.63 6.80 26.26
CA PHE A 42 -15.90 5.91 25.12
C PHE A 42 -15.46 6.53 23.78
N GLY A 43 -15.56 7.86 23.66
CA GLY A 43 -15.18 8.60 22.45
C GLY A 43 -13.69 8.45 22.09
N GLY A 44 -12.78 8.57 23.07
CA GLY A 44 -11.35 8.37 22.83
C GLY A 44 -11.00 6.94 22.38
N LYS A 45 -11.70 5.94 22.93
CA LYS A 45 -11.51 4.52 22.53
C LYS A 45 -12.04 4.24 21.13
N LEU A 46 -13.19 4.82 20.76
CA LEU A 46 -13.71 4.73 19.39
C LEU A 46 -12.77 5.39 18.38
N LEU A 47 -12.24 6.58 18.70
CA LEU A 47 -11.29 7.28 17.84
C LEU A 47 -9.97 6.51 17.70
N PHE A 48 -9.48 5.91 18.79
CA PHE A 48 -8.31 5.02 18.77
C PHE A 48 -8.54 3.80 17.87
N LEU A 49 -9.69 3.16 18.00
CA LEU A 49 -10.08 1.99 17.21
C LEU A 49 -10.28 2.36 15.74
N ALA A 50 -10.86 3.52 15.44
CA ALA A 50 -10.98 4.03 14.08
C ALA A 50 -9.61 4.29 13.45
N CYS A 51 -8.66 4.86 14.20
CA CYS A 51 -7.31 5.14 13.73
C CYS A 51 -6.55 3.85 13.39
N THR A 52 -6.61 2.85 14.25
CA THR A 52 -5.97 1.54 14.00
C THR A 52 -6.70 0.75 12.92
N GLY A 53 -8.03 0.79 12.88
CA GLY A 53 -8.86 0.20 11.82
C GLY A 53 -8.55 0.75 10.43
N ALA A 54 -8.30 2.06 10.31
CA ALA A 54 -7.89 2.68 9.05
C ALA A 54 -6.57 2.12 8.51
N VAL A 55 -5.61 1.81 9.38
CA VAL A 55 -4.33 1.20 8.99
C VAL A 55 -4.52 -0.21 8.45
N PHE A 56 -5.41 -1.01 9.04
CA PHE A 56 -5.71 -2.34 8.52
C PHE A 56 -6.35 -2.30 7.12
N MET A 57 -7.30 -1.39 6.90
CA MET A 57 -7.91 -1.20 5.57
C MET A 57 -6.88 -0.71 4.54
N ALA A 58 -6.03 0.23 4.93
CA ALA A 58 -4.95 0.71 4.08
C ALA A 58 -3.93 -0.41 3.76
N GLY A 59 -3.53 -1.19 4.75
CA GLY A 59 -2.61 -2.31 4.59
C GLY A 59 -3.14 -3.38 3.66
N ALA A 60 -4.42 -3.75 3.79
CA ALA A 60 -5.07 -4.70 2.88
C ALA A 60 -5.02 -4.22 1.43
N LYS A 61 -5.41 -2.96 1.17
CA LYS A 61 -5.37 -2.41 -0.19
C LYS A 61 -3.95 -2.29 -0.76
N ILE A 62 -2.96 -1.90 0.05
CA ILE A 62 -1.56 -1.83 -0.39
C ILE A 62 -1.09 -3.23 -0.85
N LEU A 63 -1.39 -4.28 -0.08
CA LEU A 63 -1.00 -5.64 -0.41
C LEU A 63 -1.73 -6.17 -1.66
N ASP A 64 -3.01 -5.84 -1.82
CA ASP A 64 -3.77 -6.27 -3.00
C ASP A 64 -3.31 -5.55 -4.26
N CYS A 65 -3.01 -4.25 -4.20
CA CYS A 65 -2.42 -3.51 -5.33
C CYS A 65 -1.13 -4.17 -5.83
N ILE A 66 -0.25 -4.63 -4.94
CA ILE A 66 0.99 -5.33 -5.35
C ILE A 66 0.68 -6.64 -6.09
N LYS A 67 -0.33 -7.40 -5.64
CA LYS A 67 -0.73 -8.63 -6.33
C LYS A 67 -1.24 -8.32 -7.74
N TYR A 68 -2.07 -7.29 -7.87
CA TYR A 68 -2.61 -6.86 -9.17
C TYR A 68 -1.51 -6.34 -10.10
N GLU A 69 -0.55 -5.56 -9.60
CA GLU A 69 0.58 -5.09 -10.40
C GLU A 69 1.46 -6.26 -10.88
N LYS A 70 1.75 -7.23 -10.03
CA LYS A 70 2.49 -8.44 -10.42
C LYS A 70 1.74 -9.25 -11.48
N ALA A 71 0.43 -9.44 -11.31
CA ALA A 71 -0.41 -10.15 -12.28
C ALA A 71 -0.44 -9.41 -13.64
N ALA A 72 -0.55 -8.08 -13.64
CA ALA A 72 -0.54 -7.28 -14.85
C ALA A 72 0.81 -7.33 -15.59
N LEU A 73 1.93 -7.41 -14.85
CA LEU A 73 3.26 -7.58 -15.44
C LEU A 73 3.44 -8.97 -16.07
N LEU A 74 2.93 -10.03 -15.43
CA LEU A 74 2.95 -11.38 -15.98
C LEU A 74 2.10 -11.48 -17.26
N ALA A 75 0.88 -10.95 -17.24
CA ALA A 75 0.01 -10.93 -18.41
C ALA A 75 0.63 -10.18 -19.61
N LYS A 76 1.35 -9.08 -19.35
CA LYS A 76 2.12 -8.37 -20.41
C LYS A 76 3.31 -9.20 -20.93
N ALA A 77 3.98 -9.96 -20.06
CA ALA A 77 5.09 -10.81 -20.46
C ALA A 77 4.63 -12.00 -21.32
N GLU A 78 3.45 -12.54 -21.05
CA GLU A 78 2.83 -13.62 -21.84
C GLU A 78 2.29 -13.12 -23.20
N ALA A 79 1.79 -11.89 -23.26
CA ALA A 79 1.33 -11.28 -24.52
C ALA A 79 2.47 -10.84 -25.46
N ALA A 80 3.66 -10.57 -24.92
CA ALA A 80 4.83 -10.13 -25.71
C ALA A 80 5.29 -11.15 -26.78
N PRO A 81 5.45 -12.46 -26.50
CA PRO A 81 5.83 -13.44 -27.50
C PRO A 81 4.75 -13.68 -28.57
N GLU A 82 3.46 -13.61 -28.22
CA GLU A 82 2.35 -13.70 -29.19
C GLU A 82 2.32 -12.48 -30.12
N GLN A 83 2.46 -11.26 -29.58
CA GLN A 83 2.49 -10.03 -30.36
C GLN A 83 3.75 -9.93 -31.25
N GLU A 84 4.90 -10.43 -30.79
CA GLU A 84 6.12 -10.45 -31.60
C GLU A 84 6.04 -11.48 -32.73
N ALA A 85 5.39 -12.63 -32.50
CA ALA A 85 5.13 -13.62 -33.53
C ALA A 85 4.13 -13.11 -34.59
N GLU A 86 3.04 -12.47 -34.16
CA GLU A 86 2.04 -11.87 -35.05
C GLU A 86 2.64 -10.70 -35.87
N ARG A 87 3.48 -9.85 -35.26
CA ARG A 87 4.16 -8.75 -35.95
C ARG A 87 5.23 -9.20 -36.94
N LYS A 88 5.86 -10.37 -36.76
CA LYS A 88 6.81 -10.95 -37.72
C LYS A 88 6.12 -11.70 -38.87
N ALA A 89 4.85 -12.06 -38.71
CA ALA A 89 4.04 -12.74 -39.71
C ALA A 89 3.28 -11.78 -40.65
N ALA A 90 3.22 -10.48 -40.31
CA ALA A 90 2.64 -9.40 -41.12
C ALA A 90 3.73 -8.62 -41.88
#